data_AF-A0A0D0Q578-F1
#
_entry.id   AF-A0A0D0Q578-F1
#
_cell.length_a   1.000
_cell.length_b   1.000
_cell.length_c   1.000
_cell.angle_alpha   90.00
_cell.angle_beta   90.00
_cell.angle_gamma   90.00
#
_symmetry.space_group_name_H-M   'P 1'
#
loop_
_entity.id
_entity.type
_entity.pdbx_description
1 polymer ?
#
loop_
_entity_poly.entity_id
_entity_poly.type
_entity_poly.pdbx_seq_one_letter_code
_entity_poly.pdbx_strand_id
1 'polypeptide(L)' 'MNRDQALDLVKDALTEIVPDADFTAIGPETDYRDALDLDSIDFLTLVERLSDRAGCRIEEDDYLRLSTLAGAAALLADRS' A
#
# COMPACT_ATOMS: atom_id res chain seq x y z
N MET A 1 -8.29 2.75 12.35
CA MET A 1 -9.21 2.45 11.21
C MET A 1 -9.37 0.92 11.04
N ASN A 2 -10.40 0.42 10.35
CA ASN A 2 -10.55 -1.02 10.11
C ASN A 2 -9.75 -1.54 8.90
N ARG A 3 -9.40 -2.83 8.88
CA ARG A 3 -8.61 -3.46 7.80
C ARG A 3 -9.18 -3.21 6.40
N ASP A 4 -10.51 -3.19 6.26
CA ASP A 4 -11.18 -2.94 4.98
C ASP A 4 -10.95 -1.50 4.49
N GLN A 5 -11.05 -0.52 5.39
CA GLN A 5 -10.76 0.89 5.09
C GLN A 5 -9.28 1.10 4.75
N ALA A 6 -8.39 0.41 5.46
CA ALA A 6 -6.97 0.44 5.20
C ALA A 6 -6.64 -0.13 3.81
N LEU A 7 -7.28 -1.23 3.43
CA LEU A 7 -7.12 -1.84 2.12
C LEU A 7 -7.63 -0.92 1.00
N ASP A 8 -8.77 -0.28 1.19
CA ASP A 8 -9.34 0.68 0.25
C ASP A 8 -8.40 1.87 0.03
N LEU A 9 -7.85 2.43 1.12
CA LEU A 9 -6.88 3.51 1.08
C LEU A 9 -5.61 3.12 0.30
N VAL A 10 -5.11 1.90 0.50
CA VAL A 10 -3.95 1.38 -0.24
C VAL A 10 -4.24 1.24 -1.73
N LYS A 11 -5.41 0.70 -2.09
CA LYS A 11 -5.82 0.56 -3.49
C LYS A 11 -6.00 1.91 -4.17
N ASP A 12 -6.61 2.87 -3.49
CA ASP A 12 -6.80 4.23 -4.03
C ASP A 12 -5.44 4.90 -4.30
N ALA A 13 -4.52 4.84 -3.33
CA ALA A 13 -3.18 5.40 -3.51
C ALA A 13 -2.37 4.67 -4.61
N LEU A 14 -2.54 3.36 -4.75
CA LEU A 14 -1.93 2.60 -5.85
C LEU A 14 -2.53 2.98 -7.21
N THR A 15 -3.83 3.23 -7.29
CA THR A 15 -4.51 3.65 -8.53
C THR A 15 -4.06 5.03 -8.98
N GLU A 16 -3.69 5.92 -8.06
CA GLU A 16 -3.12 7.24 -8.40
C GLU A 16 -1.75 7.12 -9.09
N ILE A 17 -0.98 6.09 -8.75
CA ILE A 17 0.37 5.87 -9.27
C ILE A 17 0.31 5.02 -10.55
N VAL A 18 -0.41 3.90 -10.47
CA VAL A 18 -0.64 2.96 -11.56
C VAL A 18 -2.16 2.91 -11.82
N PRO A 19 -2.68 3.77 -12.71
CA PRO A 19 -4.12 3.80 -13.01
C PRO A 19 -4.63 2.52 -13.68
N ASP A 20 -3.74 1.71 -14.26
CA ASP A 20 -4.04 0.42 -14.88
C ASP A 20 -3.90 -0.76 -13.89
N ALA A 21 -3.76 -0.49 -12.58
CA ALA A 21 -3.56 -1.52 -11.58
C ALA A 21 -4.77 -2.46 -11.46
N ASP A 22 -4.56 -3.74 -11.75
CA ASP A 22 -5.59 -4.77 -11.60
C ASP A 22 -5.54 -5.43 -10.21
N PHE A 23 -6.31 -4.88 -9.27
CA PHE A 23 -6.42 -5.45 -7.92
C PHE A 23 -7.30 -6.71 -7.85
N THR A 24 -7.87 -7.16 -8.98
CA THR A 24 -8.63 -8.43 -9.03
C THR A 24 -7.71 -9.61 -9.32
N ALA A 25 -6.59 -9.36 -10.01
CA ALA A 25 -5.52 -10.31 -10.26
C ALA A 25 -4.48 -10.36 -9.12
N ILE A 26 -4.33 -9.28 -8.36
CA ILE A 26 -3.40 -9.20 -7.22
C ILE A 26 -4.08 -9.75 -5.96
N GLY A 27 -3.56 -10.86 -5.45
CA GLY A 27 -4.00 -11.44 -4.19
C GLY A 27 -3.61 -10.58 -2.98
N PRO A 28 -4.26 -10.77 -1.83
CA PRO A 28 -3.95 -9.99 -0.61
C PRO A 28 -2.51 -10.19 -0.13
N GLU A 29 -1.91 -11.35 -0.36
CA GLU A 29 -0.52 -11.66 -0.01
C GLU A 29 0.45 -11.55 -1.20
N THR A 30 -0.05 -11.10 -2.35
CA THR A 30 0.78 -10.89 -3.54
C THR A 30 1.59 -9.62 -3.36
N ASP A 31 2.86 -9.69 -3.75
CA ASP A 31 3.72 -8.51 -3.82
C ASP A 31 3.23 -7.61 -4.96
N TYR A 32 2.56 -6.50 -4.61
CA TYR A 32 2.03 -5.59 -5.61
C TYR A 32 3.13 -4.73 -6.23
N ARG A 33 4.30 -4.63 -5.61
CA ARG A 33 5.42 -3.86 -6.13
C ARG A 33 5.98 -4.55 -7.37
N ASP A 34 6.12 -5.86 -7.33
CA ASP A 34 6.51 -6.67 -8.49
C ASP A 34 5.34 -6.79 -9.49
N ALA A 35 4.12 -7.04 -9.00
CA ALA A 35 2.97 -7.25 -9.89
C ALA A 35 2.56 -6.00 -10.69
N LEU A 36 2.77 -4.80 -10.13
CA LEU A 36 2.48 -3.52 -10.79
C LEU A 36 3.74 -2.86 -11.37
N ASP A 37 4.88 -3.55 -11.36
CA ASP A 37 6.17 -3.04 -11.84
C ASP A 37 6.54 -1.67 -11.23
N LEU A 38 6.30 -1.51 -9.92
CA LEU A 38 6.56 -0.25 -9.21
C LEU A 38 8.06 -0.04 -9.02
N ASP A 39 8.55 1.06 -9.58
CA ASP A 39 9.89 1.53 -9.31
C ASP A 39 10.05 2.02 -7.86
N SER A 40 11.30 2.19 -7.41
CA SER A 40 11.58 2.71 -6.06
C SER A 40 10.98 4.09 -5.81
N ILE A 41 10.86 4.93 -6.84
CA ILE A 41 10.27 6.27 -6.72
C ILE A 41 8.74 6.19 -6.55
N ASP A 42 8.08 5.32 -7.30
CA ASP A 42 6.65 5.07 -7.17
C ASP A 42 6.31 4.50 -5.80
N PHE A 43 7.10 3.55 -5.31
CA PHE A 43 6.94 3.00 -3.98
C PHE A 43 7.12 4.05 -2.87
N LEU A 44 8.11 4.94 -2.98
CA LEU A 44 8.30 6.03 -2.00
C LEU A 44 7.13 7.02 -2.03
N THR A 45 6.61 7.33 -3.23
CA THR A 45 5.43 8.19 -3.40
C THR A 45 4.20 7.55 -2.76
N LEU A 46 4.02 6.24 -2.93
CA LEU A 46 2.97 5.48 -2.28
C LEU A 46 3.09 5.59 -0.76
N VAL A 47 4.26 5.30 -0.20
CA VAL A 47 4.52 5.38 1.24
C VAL A 47 4.18 6.77 1.79
N GLU A 48 4.60 7.83 1.12
CA GLU A 48 4.33 9.20 1.55
C GLU A 48 2.81 9.51 1.53
N ARG A 49 2.10 9.08 0.48
CA ARG A 49 0.63 9.21 0.36
C ARG A 49 -0.11 8.43 1.44
N LEU A 50 0.28 7.18 1.68
CA LEU A 50 -0.30 6.35 2.73
C LEU A 50 -0.05 6.96 4.11
N SER A 51 1.16 7.46 4.35
CA SER A 51 1.53 8.12 5.60
C SER A 51 0.71 9.38 5.85
N ASP A 52 0.54 10.23 4.84
CA ASP A 52 -0.23 11.47 4.94
C ASP A 52 -1.73 11.19 5.15
N ARG A 53 -2.32 10.28 4.35
CA ARG A 53 -3.75 9.96 4.41
C ARG A 53 -4.14 9.18 5.66
N ALA A 54 -3.32 8.23 6.09
CA ALA A 54 -3.56 7.47 7.31
C ALA A 54 -3.12 8.24 8.57
N GLY A 55 -2.33 9.31 8.42
CA GLY A 55 -1.79 10.10 9.52
C GLY A 55 -0.75 9.36 10.37
N CYS A 56 -0.17 8.28 9.85
CA CYS A 56 0.84 7.47 10.55
C CYS A 56 2.19 7.56 9.85
N ARG A 57 3.29 7.56 10.62
CA ARG A 57 4.64 7.51 10.06
C ARG A 57 4.97 6.07 9.64
N ILE A 58 5.37 5.91 8.39
CA ILE A 58 5.86 4.65 7.82
C ILE A 58 7.38 4.75 7.72
N GLU A 59 8.10 3.78 8.27
CA GLU A 59 9.56 3.74 8.23
C GLU A 59 10.07 2.63 7.30
N GLU A 60 11.36 2.63 6.99
CA GLU A 60 11.97 1.63 6.08
C GLU A 60 11.77 0.19 6.57
N ASP A 61 11.69 -0.02 7.89
CA ASP A 61 11.40 -1.34 8.50
C ASP A 61 10.01 -1.85 8.12
N ASP A 62 9.06 -0.93 7.88
CA ASP A 62 7.69 -1.25 7.47
C ASP A 62 7.58 -1.57 5.97
N TYR A 63 8.62 -1.32 5.17
CA TYR A 63 8.57 -1.51 3.71
C TYR A 63 8.36 -2.97 3.34
N LEU A 64 8.90 -3.89 4.15
CA LEU A 64 8.69 -5.32 3.96
C LEU A 64 7.22 -5.72 4.17
N ARG A 65 6.49 -5.02 5.04
CA ARG A 65 5.04 -5.24 5.26
C ARG A 65 4.22 -4.58 4.17
N LEU A 66 4.70 -3.47 3.63
CA LEU A 66 4.08 -2.74 2.53
C LEU A 66 4.25 -3.41 1.18
N SER A 67 5.05 -4.46 1.02
CA SER A 67 5.11 -5.15 -0.28
C SER A 67 3.77 -5.80 -0.67
N THR A 68 2.94 -6.14 0.32
CA THR A 68 1.66 -6.82 0.10
C THR A 68 0.47 -5.97 0.55
N LEU A 69 -0.67 -6.13 -0.12
CA LEU A 69 -1.91 -5.43 0.24
C LEU A 69 -2.36 -5.76 1.67
N ALA A 70 -2.24 -7.02 2.07
CA ALA A 70 -2.58 -7.50 3.41
C ALA A 70 -1.66 -6.91 4.47
N GLY A 71 -0.35 -6.86 4.20
CA GLY A 71 0.62 -6.31 5.13
C GLY A 71 0.49 -4.79 5.28
N ALA A 72 0.27 -4.08 4.17
CA ALA A 72 -0.03 -2.66 4.15
C ALA A 72 -1.30 -2.34 4.94
N ALA A 73 -2.41 -3.04 4.65
CA ALA A 73 -3.67 -2.85 5.36
C ALA A 73 -3.53 -3.17 6.86
N ALA A 74 -2.80 -4.22 7.22
CA ALA A 74 -2.55 -4.58 8.62
C ALA A 74 -1.68 -3.55 9.33
N LEU A 75 -0.64 -3.01 8.66
CA LEU A 75 0.20 -1.94 9.20
C LEU A 75 -0.62 -0.70 9.50
N LEU A 76 -1.39 -0.23 8.52
CA LEU A 76 -2.18 0.98 8.69
C LEU A 76 -3.29 0.78 9.73
N ALA A 77 -3.93 -0.40 9.79
CA ALA A 77 -4.92 -0.71 10.82
C ALA A 77 -4.32 -0.76 12.24
N ASP A 78 -3.07 -1.18 12.39
CA ASP A 78 -2.35 -1.22 13.67
C ASP A 78 -1.92 0.18 14.16
N ARG A 79 -1.69 1.10 13.22
CA ARG A 79 -1.18 2.46 13.48
C ARG A 79 -2.26 3.57 13.48
N SER A 80 -3.54 3.23 13.31
CA SER A 80 -4.68 4.17 13.16
C SER A 80 -5.80 4.00 14.17
#